data_AF-A0A0C9XK13-F1
#
_entry.id   AF-A0A0C9XK13-F1
#
_cell.length_a   1.000
_cell.length_b   1.000
_cell.length_c   1.000
_cell.angle_alpha   90.00
_cell.angle_beta   90.00
_cell.angle_gamma   90.00
#
_symmetry.space_group_name_H-M   'P 1'
#
loop_
_entity.id
_entity.type
_entity.pdbx_description
1 polymer ?
#
loop_
_entity_poly.entity_id
_entity_poly.type
_entity_poly.pdbx_seq_one_letter_code
_entity_poly.pdbx_strand_id
1 'polypeptide(L)'
;MSSQTPSERSSLRRGDACINCRRRKMKCDGVRPICGRCQRADKPDDCEYVSGHERSTAQILEDSIAVLEARIQQLQDPQMSTTPVAVPSPYAANQLPRGALAFQRNASQSLSRDPSKQVIEKLLDCFFLHASEFGFFLNIPRFRHSMTTFPPGHPSRPSPALSFAVYLWGANLSRDASLVAHESAYLTRAAQEIAVNLSGNHPRKIIEGVQADVLLAYYFFSKGHFSEGKYYVTSAVSTTLAAGLHRLPPARSTSNTALMILPARDAVEEAERIIGIWTVLTLDKAWAVALDETPNLVTLNGKHDSQIDIPWPLDMEDYEQGRFIPQQTSQTLYTFLSNTPTSDVGLSNQAVHAKSVILWESVVDFCRTCKTGIPQQEATALRGAFNSLDLLIERLIASLPSTDQISAVPHPANVRRLVFALSLLHISTICLHDAVPPGNEASKRKRLMAAQSIMEIVTSIKPRNLGYINPVIGVSRGICFRVATH
;
A
#
# COMPACT_ATOMS: atom_id res chain seq x y z
N MET A 1 -13.76 -64.97 -45.80
CA MET A 1 -12.91 -64.89 -44.60
C MET A 1 -12.53 -63.41 -44.49
N SER A 2 -13.03 -62.60 -43.55
CA SER A 2 -13.20 -62.86 -42.12
C SER A 2 -14.40 -62.11 -41.54
N SER A 3 -15.05 -62.78 -40.61
CA SER A 3 -16.16 -62.36 -39.75
C SER A 3 -15.68 -61.36 -38.68
N GLN A 4 -16.46 -60.30 -38.41
CA GLN A 4 -16.46 -59.63 -37.11
C GLN A 4 -17.89 -59.26 -36.67
N THR A 5 -18.14 -59.58 -35.41
CA THR A 5 -19.38 -59.64 -34.65
C THR A 5 -19.92 -58.26 -34.22
N PRO A 6 -21.22 -58.15 -33.87
CA PRO A 6 -21.83 -56.89 -33.43
C PRO A 6 -21.36 -56.54 -32.01
N SER A 7 -20.57 -55.47 -31.88
CA SER A 7 -20.07 -54.98 -30.59
C SER A 7 -21.18 -54.30 -29.78
N GLU A 8 -21.27 -54.69 -28.51
CA GLU A 8 -22.25 -54.31 -27.50
C GLU A 8 -22.38 -52.79 -27.31
N ARG A 9 -23.60 -52.34 -27.01
CA ARG A 9 -23.89 -50.95 -26.64
C ARG A 9 -23.30 -50.64 -25.26
N SER A 10 -22.04 -50.23 -25.22
CA SER A 10 -21.43 -49.65 -24.02
C SER A 10 -22.17 -48.36 -23.65
N SER A 11 -22.87 -48.33 -22.52
CA SER A 11 -23.38 -47.09 -21.95
C SER A 11 -22.20 -46.18 -21.61
N LEU A 12 -22.15 -44.98 -22.20
CA LEU A 12 -21.16 -43.96 -21.87
C LEU A 12 -21.15 -43.68 -20.36
N ARG A 13 -19.95 -43.55 -19.76
CA ARG A 13 -19.82 -43.20 -18.35
C ARG A 13 -20.41 -41.81 -18.10
N ARG A 14 -20.91 -41.56 -16.88
CA ARG A 14 -21.43 -40.23 -16.51
C ARG A 14 -20.31 -39.20 -16.70
N GLY A 15 -20.49 -38.29 -17.65
CA GLY A 15 -19.47 -37.29 -17.97
C GLY A 15 -19.08 -37.27 -19.45
N ASP A 16 -19.18 -38.39 -20.15
CA ASP A 16 -18.50 -38.59 -21.46
C ASP A 16 -19.33 -38.18 -22.69
N ALA A 17 -20.57 -37.73 -22.50
CA ALA A 17 -21.38 -37.17 -23.59
C ALA A 17 -20.91 -35.76 -23.97
N CYS A 18 -20.87 -35.44 -25.27
CA CYS A 18 -20.52 -34.09 -25.74
C CYS A 18 -21.47 -33.02 -25.17
N ILE A 19 -20.98 -31.79 -25.06
CA ILE A 19 -21.69 -30.66 -24.43
C ILE A 19 -23.04 -30.41 -25.12
N ASN A 20 -23.09 -30.49 -26.45
CA ASN A 20 -24.30 -30.24 -27.22
C ASN A 20 -25.40 -31.30 -26.98
N CYS A 21 -25.03 -32.60 -26.95
CA CYS A 21 -25.97 -33.66 -26.61
C CYS A 21 -26.43 -33.59 -25.15
N ARG A 22 -25.55 -33.17 -24.22
CA ARG A 22 -25.92 -32.92 -22.82
C ARG A 22 -26.93 -31.78 -22.69
N ARG A 23 -26.67 -30.65 -23.35
CA ARG A 23 -27.57 -29.47 -23.36
C ARG A 23 -28.95 -29.82 -23.94
N ARG A 24 -28.98 -30.63 -25.01
CA ARG A 24 -30.22 -31.08 -25.67
C ARG A 24 -30.88 -32.29 -24.98
N LYS A 25 -30.32 -32.79 -23.87
CA LYS A 25 -30.81 -33.97 -23.13
C LYS A 25 -31.05 -35.19 -24.02
N MET A 26 -30.18 -35.42 -24.99
CA MET A 26 -30.31 -36.49 -25.98
C MET A 26 -29.15 -37.47 -25.89
N LYS A 27 -29.41 -38.73 -26.29
CA LYS A 27 -28.39 -39.80 -26.25
C LYS A 27 -27.24 -39.49 -27.22
N CYS A 28 -26.04 -39.36 -26.67
CA CYS A 28 -24.77 -39.26 -27.39
C CYS A 28 -24.21 -40.67 -27.62
N ASP A 29 -23.51 -40.88 -28.73
CA ASP A 29 -22.78 -42.12 -29.04
C ASP A 29 -21.28 -42.04 -28.68
N GLY A 30 -20.77 -40.86 -28.31
CA GLY A 30 -19.43 -40.67 -27.75
C GLY A 30 -18.28 -40.83 -28.75
N VAL A 31 -18.59 -40.93 -30.05
CA VAL A 31 -17.58 -40.98 -31.12
C VAL A 31 -16.86 -39.64 -31.20
N ARG A 32 -15.53 -39.67 -31.35
CA ARG A 32 -14.65 -38.50 -31.48
C ARG A 32 -14.05 -38.46 -32.90
N PRO A 33 -13.83 -37.29 -33.51
CA PRO A 33 -13.96 -35.93 -32.94
C PRO A 33 -15.41 -35.43 -32.83
N ILE A 34 -16.32 -35.90 -33.69
CA ILE A 34 -17.73 -35.49 -33.71
C ILE A 34 -18.62 -36.72 -33.48
N CYS A 35 -19.61 -36.58 -32.60
CA CYS A 35 -20.56 -37.65 -32.32
C CYS A 35 -21.53 -37.82 -33.52
N GLY A 36 -21.95 -39.05 -33.84
CA GLY A 36 -22.73 -39.34 -35.04
C GLY A 36 -24.11 -38.68 -35.06
N ARG A 37 -24.55 -38.14 -33.92
CA ARG A 37 -25.80 -37.38 -33.80
C ARG A 37 -25.62 -35.88 -34.04
N CYS A 38 -24.48 -35.31 -33.69
CA CYS A 38 -24.12 -33.94 -34.06
C CYS A 38 -23.78 -33.85 -35.55
N GLN A 39 -23.17 -34.90 -36.11
CA GLN A 39 -22.90 -34.99 -37.55
C GLN A 39 -24.20 -35.01 -38.37
N ARG A 40 -25.19 -35.83 -37.99
CA ARG A 40 -26.50 -35.88 -38.67
C ARG A 40 -27.37 -34.64 -38.48
N ALA A 41 -27.08 -33.83 -37.46
CA ALA A 41 -27.79 -32.59 -37.19
C ALA A 41 -27.20 -31.38 -37.93
N ASP A 42 -26.23 -31.60 -38.84
CA ASP A 42 -25.51 -30.59 -39.62
C ASP A 42 -24.89 -29.47 -38.75
N LYS A 43 -24.47 -29.85 -37.54
CA LYS A 43 -23.77 -28.98 -36.57
C LYS A 43 -22.53 -29.68 -36.00
N PRO A 44 -21.55 -30.01 -36.85
CA PRO A 44 -20.30 -30.64 -36.41
C PRO A 44 -19.47 -29.72 -35.49
N ASP A 45 -19.50 -28.40 -35.74
CA ASP A 45 -18.68 -27.41 -35.02
C ASP A 45 -19.13 -27.20 -33.56
N ASP A 46 -20.41 -27.44 -33.26
CA ASP A 46 -20.94 -27.35 -31.89
C ASP A 46 -20.63 -28.60 -31.05
N CYS A 47 -19.97 -29.63 -31.61
CA CYS A 47 -19.73 -30.92 -30.96
C CYS A 47 -18.45 -30.91 -30.12
N GLU A 48 -18.48 -30.21 -28.99
CA GLU A 48 -17.33 -30.09 -28.09
C GLU A 48 -17.35 -31.13 -26.97
N TYR A 49 -16.18 -31.70 -26.68
CA TYR A 49 -15.92 -32.56 -25.53
C TYR A 49 -14.92 -31.87 -24.61
N VAL A 50 -15.27 -31.66 -23.33
CA VAL A 50 -14.37 -31.07 -22.33
C VAL A 50 -13.15 -31.98 -22.19
N SER A 51 -11.97 -31.42 -22.45
CA SER A 51 -10.69 -32.13 -22.43
C SER A 51 -9.94 -31.72 -21.17
N GLY A 52 -10.13 -32.46 -20.07
CA GLY A 52 -9.37 -32.25 -18.84
C GLY A 52 -10.18 -32.57 -17.59
N HIS A 53 -9.59 -33.37 -16.69
CA HIS A 53 -10.04 -33.44 -15.30
C HIS A 53 -9.80 -32.08 -14.64
N GLU A 54 -10.81 -31.21 -14.69
CA GLU A 54 -10.91 -30.14 -13.70
C GLU A 54 -11.01 -30.80 -12.31
N ARG A 55 -10.17 -30.36 -11.38
CA ARG A 55 -10.21 -30.83 -9.98
C ARG A 55 -11.65 -30.72 -9.49
N SER A 56 -12.18 -31.81 -8.92
CA SER A 56 -13.58 -31.81 -8.50
C SER A 56 -13.80 -30.70 -7.47
N THR A 57 -14.94 -30.02 -7.53
CA THR A 57 -15.29 -28.95 -6.59
C THR A 57 -15.23 -29.44 -5.13
N ALA A 58 -15.46 -30.74 -4.91
CA ALA A 58 -15.28 -31.38 -3.61
C ALA A 58 -13.83 -31.31 -3.11
N GLN A 59 -12.86 -31.55 -3.99
CA GLN A 59 -11.43 -31.52 -3.65
C GLN A 59 -10.93 -30.09 -3.36
N ILE A 60 -11.48 -29.09 -4.06
CA ILE A 60 -11.21 -27.66 -3.77
C ILE A 60 -11.77 -27.27 -2.39
N LEU A 61 -12.94 -27.80 -2.04
CA LEU A 61 -13.57 -27.55 -0.74
C LEU A 61 -12.81 -28.26 0.39
N GLU A 62 -12.36 -29.49 0.18
CA GLU A 62 -11.54 -30.25 1.15
C GLU A 62 -10.19 -29.56 1.42
N ASP A 63 -9.50 -29.09 0.38
CA ASP A 63 -8.25 -28.32 0.53
C ASP A 63 -8.51 -27.00 1.28
N SER A 64 -9.64 -26.33 1.01
CA SER A 64 -10.02 -25.09 1.70
C SER A 64 -10.37 -25.33 3.17
N ILE A 65 -11.04 -26.44 3.50
CA ILE A 65 -11.34 -26.83 4.87
C ILE A 65 -10.04 -27.09 5.64
N ALA A 66 -9.10 -27.84 5.06
CA ALA A 66 -7.81 -28.11 5.72
C ALA A 66 -7.01 -26.84 6.04
N VAL A 67 -7.01 -25.86 5.13
CA VAL A 67 -6.35 -24.55 5.35
C VAL A 67 -7.06 -23.74 6.44
N LEU A 68 -8.40 -23.73 6.44
CA LEU A 68 -9.19 -23.01 7.43
C LEU A 68 -9.05 -23.64 8.82
N GLU A 69 -9.03 -24.96 8.93
CA GLU A 69 -8.82 -25.69 10.19
C GLU A 69 -7.42 -25.41 10.77
N ALA A 70 -6.37 -25.42 9.95
CA ALA A 70 -5.02 -25.04 10.37
C ALA A 70 -4.95 -23.58 10.87
N ARG A 71 -5.69 -22.68 10.23
CA ARG A 71 -5.75 -21.26 10.64
C ARG A 71 -6.53 -21.07 11.94
N ILE A 72 -7.61 -21.82 12.15
CA ILE A 72 -8.36 -21.81 13.41
C ILE A 72 -7.49 -22.34 14.54
N GLN A 73 -6.72 -23.40 14.31
CA GLN A 73 -5.82 -23.97 15.32
C GLN A 73 -4.72 -22.97 15.72
N GLN A 74 -4.16 -22.21 14.77
CA GLN A 74 -3.20 -21.13 15.06
C GLN A 74 -3.83 -19.98 15.87
N LEU A 75 -5.12 -19.69 15.67
CA LEU A 75 -5.83 -18.62 16.37
C LEU A 75 -6.33 -19.07 17.76
N GLN A 76 -6.44 -20.37 17.99
CA GLN A 76 -6.92 -20.96 19.24
C GLN A 76 -5.81 -21.25 20.26
N ASP A 77 -4.53 -21.10 19.90
CA ASP A 77 -3.42 -21.35 20.82
C ASP A 77 -3.12 -20.11 21.70
N PRO A 78 -3.52 -20.08 22.99
CA PRO A 78 -3.50 -18.87 23.80
C PRO A 78 -2.13 -18.58 24.44
N GLN A 79 -1.09 -19.35 24.12
CA GLN A 79 0.20 -19.31 24.82
C GLN A 79 1.23 -18.34 24.21
N MET A 80 0.88 -17.60 23.15
CA MET A 80 1.73 -16.53 22.59
C MET A 80 0.92 -15.28 22.25
N SER A 81 0.37 -14.60 23.26
CA SER A 81 -0.11 -13.22 23.09
C SER A 81 -0.13 -12.46 24.42
N THR A 82 0.72 -11.46 24.53
CA THR A 82 0.46 -10.26 25.34
C THR A 82 -0.92 -9.69 24.96
N THR A 83 -1.69 -9.24 25.95
CA THR A 83 -3.03 -8.61 25.86
C THR A 83 -3.39 -8.04 24.48
N PRO A 84 -4.37 -8.60 23.75
CA PRO A 84 -4.80 -8.05 22.47
C PRO A 84 -5.55 -6.73 22.70
N VAL A 85 -5.10 -5.66 22.03
CA VAL A 85 -5.88 -4.44 21.87
C VAL A 85 -6.97 -4.75 20.85
N ALA A 86 -8.19 -5.00 21.33
CA ALA A 86 -9.34 -5.26 20.46
C ALA A 86 -9.67 -4.02 19.63
N VAL A 87 -9.62 -4.15 18.30
CA VAL A 87 -10.17 -3.16 17.37
C VAL A 87 -11.69 -3.12 17.60
N PRO A 88 -12.28 -1.97 17.98
CA PRO A 88 -13.70 -1.91 18.27
C PRO A 88 -14.52 -2.18 17.00
N SER A 89 -15.32 -3.24 17.02
CA SER A 89 -16.33 -3.49 15.99
C SER A 89 -17.44 -2.44 16.10
N PRO A 90 -17.81 -1.74 15.01
CA PRO A 90 -18.88 -0.74 15.02
C PRO A 90 -20.28 -1.33 15.30
N TYR A 91 -20.42 -2.66 15.33
CA TYR A 91 -21.69 -3.36 15.57
C TYR A 91 -21.86 -3.93 16.99
N ALA A 92 -20.87 -3.80 17.89
CA ALA A 92 -20.95 -4.38 19.24
C ALA A 92 -21.80 -3.56 20.24
N ALA A 93 -22.28 -2.38 19.86
CA ALA A 93 -22.96 -1.45 20.77
C ALA A 93 -24.34 -1.92 21.30
N ASN A 94 -24.92 -2.98 20.72
CA ASN A 94 -26.29 -3.40 21.02
C ASN A 94 -26.42 -4.60 21.98
N GLN A 95 -25.34 -5.12 22.59
CA GLN A 95 -25.41 -6.35 23.42
C GLN A 95 -24.86 -6.23 24.85
N LEU A 96 -24.83 -5.05 25.48
CA LEU A 96 -24.35 -4.90 26.87
C LEU A 96 -25.48 -4.65 27.89
N PRO A 97 -25.46 -5.33 29.06
CA PRO A 97 -26.39 -5.04 30.17
C PRO A 97 -26.19 -3.62 30.70
N ARG A 98 -27.30 -2.93 31.02
CA ARG A 98 -27.37 -1.52 31.47
C ARG A 98 -26.46 -1.12 32.65
N GLY A 99 -25.91 -2.07 33.41
CA GLY A 99 -24.98 -1.81 34.53
C GLY A 99 -23.51 -1.57 34.12
N ALA A 100 -23.07 -2.05 32.95
CA ALA A 100 -21.66 -1.94 32.52
C ALA A 100 -21.26 -0.54 32.03
N LEU A 101 -22.23 0.30 31.66
CA LEU A 101 -21.99 1.65 31.15
C LEU A 101 -21.45 2.63 32.22
N ALA A 102 -21.67 2.35 33.51
CA ALA A 102 -21.20 3.22 34.59
C ALA A 102 -19.71 2.98 34.94
N PHE A 103 -19.26 1.72 34.94
CA PHE A 103 -17.86 1.37 35.19
C PHE A 103 -16.94 1.71 34.01
N GLN A 104 -17.41 1.54 32.77
CA GLN A 104 -16.69 2.05 31.59
C GLN A 104 -16.61 3.58 31.61
N ARG A 105 -17.69 4.30 31.95
CA ARG A 105 -17.66 5.77 32.03
C ARG A 105 -16.61 6.30 33.00
N ASN A 106 -16.43 5.69 34.17
CA ASN A 106 -15.47 6.17 35.17
C ASN A 106 -14.00 5.87 34.82
N ALA A 107 -13.71 4.71 34.21
CA ALA A 107 -12.37 4.40 33.71
C ALA A 107 -12.00 5.30 32.50
N SER A 108 -12.94 5.48 31.57
CA SER A 108 -12.80 6.40 30.43
C SER A 108 -12.57 7.83 30.88
N GLN A 109 -13.26 8.32 31.92
CA GLN A 109 -13.17 9.70 32.40
C GLN A 109 -11.78 10.09 32.96
N SER A 110 -11.02 9.16 33.56
CA SER A 110 -9.66 9.45 34.04
C SER A 110 -8.62 9.48 32.91
N LEU A 111 -8.84 8.68 31.85
CA LEU A 111 -8.06 8.64 30.61
C LEU A 111 -8.49 9.73 29.60
N SER A 112 -9.50 10.54 29.93
CA SER A 112 -10.13 11.52 29.04
C SER A 112 -9.44 12.90 29.04
N ARG A 113 -8.48 13.15 29.93
CA ARG A 113 -7.90 14.50 30.05
C ARG A 113 -6.72 14.65 29.11
N ASP A 114 -6.81 15.65 28.25
CA ASP A 114 -5.68 16.17 27.49
C ASP A 114 -4.51 16.45 28.47
N PRO A 115 -3.25 16.11 28.14
CA PRO A 115 -2.13 16.39 29.01
C PRO A 115 -1.98 17.88 29.31
N SER A 116 -1.19 18.21 30.35
CA SER A 116 -0.89 19.61 30.63
C SER A 116 -0.16 20.25 29.44
N LYS A 117 -0.31 21.56 29.24
CA LYS A 117 0.32 22.28 28.11
C LYS A 117 1.83 22.04 28.02
N GLN A 118 2.53 21.96 29.16
CA GLN A 118 3.96 21.66 29.21
C GLN A 118 4.29 20.24 28.72
N VAL A 119 3.45 19.26 29.06
CA VAL A 119 3.61 17.88 28.57
C VAL A 119 3.34 17.83 27.06
N ILE A 120 2.30 18.52 26.58
CA ILE A 120 2.00 18.63 25.16
C ILE A 120 3.20 19.20 24.40
N GLU A 121 3.77 20.32 24.85
CA GLU A 121 4.93 20.95 24.20
C GLU A 121 6.13 19.98 24.13
N LYS A 122 6.45 19.27 25.21
CA LYS A 122 7.51 18.25 25.22
C LYS A 122 7.25 17.10 24.24
N LEU A 123 6.01 16.60 24.17
CA LEU A 123 5.62 15.53 23.24
C LEU A 123 5.75 16.00 21.79
N LEU A 124 5.29 17.22 21.50
CA LEU A 124 5.42 17.84 20.18
C LEU A 124 6.88 18.02 19.77
N ASP A 125 7.73 18.48 20.69
CA ASP A 125 9.16 18.66 20.43
C ASP A 125 9.84 17.32 20.13
N CYS A 126 9.50 16.24 20.85
CA CYS A 126 9.99 14.89 20.56
C CYS A 126 9.51 14.39 19.19
N PHE A 127 8.24 14.61 18.87
CA PHE A 127 7.63 14.17 17.61
C PHE A 127 8.22 14.88 16.38
N PHE A 128 8.30 16.22 16.41
CA PHE A 128 8.68 17.00 15.22
C PHE A 128 10.14 16.84 14.79
N LEU A 129 11.01 16.31 15.65
CA LEU A 129 12.37 15.92 15.27
C LEU A 129 12.39 14.82 14.18
N HIS A 130 11.34 14.00 14.12
CA HIS A 130 11.28 12.82 13.25
C HIS A 130 9.97 12.70 12.45
N ALA A 131 9.08 13.69 12.52
CA ALA A 131 7.73 13.63 11.92
C ALA A 131 7.72 13.27 10.42
N SER A 132 8.73 13.72 9.66
CA SER A 132 8.87 13.40 8.23
C SER A 132 9.07 11.90 7.95
N GLU A 133 9.63 11.15 8.89
CA GLU A 133 9.90 9.71 8.72
C GLU A 133 8.65 8.86 8.88
N PHE A 134 7.62 9.41 9.53
CA PHE A 134 6.37 8.72 9.84
C PHE A 134 5.20 9.27 9.02
N GLY A 135 5.50 9.90 7.87
CA GLY A 135 4.48 10.39 6.95
C GLY A 135 3.63 11.53 7.52
N PHE A 136 4.20 12.40 8.37
CA PHE A 136 3.51 13.64 8.74
C PHE A 136 3.56 14.63 7.58
N PHE A 137 2.41 14.82 6.93
CA PHE A 137 2.23 15.64 5.73
C PHE A 137 1.53 16.99 6.01
N LEU A 138 1.05 17.22 7.23
CA LEU A 138 0.48 18.52 7.60
C LEU A 138 1.56 19.60 7.82
N ASN A 139 1.18 20.86 7.67
CA ASN A 139 2.07 21.98 7.92
C ASN A 139 2.44 22.06 9.42
N ILE A 140 3.70 21.81 9.74
CA ILE A 140 4.20 21.72 11.13
C ILE A 140 3.96 23.02 11.92
N PRO A 141 4.33 24.23 11.42
CA PRO A 141 4.07 25.47 12.14
C PRO A 141 2.58 25.70 12.46
N ARG A 142 1.69 25.50 11.46
CA ARG A 142 0.24 25.66 11.64
C ARG A 142 -0.31 24.65 12.63
N PHE A 143 0.09 23.39 12.53
CA PHE A 143 -0.33 22.35 13.47
C PHE A 143 0.09 22.69 14.89
N ARG A 144 1.39 22.98 15.13
CA ARG A 144 1.93 23.30 16.45
C ARG A 144 1.21 24.49 17.06
N HIS A 145 1.05 25.57 16.30
CA HIS A 145 0.32 26.76 16.74
C HIS A 145 -1.13 26.43 17.13
N SER A 146 -1.84 25.66 16.31
CA SER A 146 -3.23 25.29 16.59
C SER A 146 -3.37 24.43 17.86
N MET A 147 -2.40 23.57 18.12
CA MET A 147 -2.38 22.66 19.25
C MET A 147 -2.12 23.37 20.58
N THR A 148 -1.21 24.35 20.59
CA THR A 148 -0.80 25.07 21.80
C THR A 148 -1.69 26.27 22.15
N THR A 149 -2.43 26.78 21.17
CA THR A 149 -3.25 28.00 21.31
C THR A 149 -4.69 27.69 21.70
N PHE A 150 -5.32 26.68 21.07
CA PHE A 150 -6.74 26.42 21.26
C PHE A 150 -6.99 25.31 22.29
N PRO A 151 -8.04 25.42 23.14
CA PRO A 151 -8.38 24.40 24.13
C PRO A 151 -8.99 23.14 23.48
N PRO A 152 -8.99 21.99 24.19
CA PRO A 152 -9.65 20.76 23.75
C PRO A 152 -11.11 21.01 23.32
N GLY A 153 -11.52 20.46 22.18
CA GLY A 153 -12.88 20.61 21.64
C GLY A 153 -13.13 21.86 20.78
N HIS A 154 -12.17 22.79 20.72
CA HIS A 154 -12.29 23.95 19.82
C HIS A 154 -12.17 23.52 18.33
N PRO A 155 -12.99 24.04 17.39
CA PRO A 155 -12.97 23.63 15.98
C PRO A 155 -11.64 23.84 15.24
N SER A 156 -10.80 24.77 15.74
CA SER A 156 -9.46 25.04 15.20
C SER A 156 -8.36 24.23 15.86
N ARG A 157 -8.63 23.51 16.96
CA ARG A 157 -7.68 22.54 17.51
C ARG A 157 -7.62 21.32 16.57
N PRO A 158 -6.50 20.60 16.44
CA PRO A 158 -6.50 19.34 15.71
C PRO A 158 -7.51 18.34 16.28
N SER A 159 -8.04 17.47 15.43
CA SER A 159 -8.98 16.43 15.85
C SER A 159 -8.39 15.58 16.99
N PRO A 160 -9.23 15.02 17.88
CA PRO A 160 -8.75 14.17 18.97
C PRO A 160 -7.95 12.97 18.44
N ALA A 161 -8.39 12.34 17.36
CA ALA A 161 -7.71 11.21 16.73
C ALA A 161 -6.25 11.57 16.38
N LEU A 162 -6.05 12.67 15.68
CA LEU A 162 -4.72 13.14 15.31
C LEU A 162 -3.90 13.60 16.52
N SER A 163 -4.53 14.32 17.45
CA SER A 163 -3.87 14.80 18.68
C SER A 163 -3.25 13.65 19.47
N PHE A 164 -4.03 12.59 19.73
CA PHE A 164 -3.55 11.43 20.47
C PHE A 164 -2.57 10.58 19.68
N ALA A 165 -2.68 10.50 18.35
CA ALA A 165 -1.67 9.86 17.50
C ALA A 165 -0.31 10.58 17.58
N VAL A 166 -0.31 11.92 17.62
CA VAL A 166 0.91 12.71 17.80
C VAL A 166 1.48 12.56 19.21
N TYR A 167 0.64 12.52 20.25
CA TYR A 167 1.10 12.24 21.62
C TYR A 167 1.71 10.86 21.78
N LEU A 168 1.10 9.85 21.15
CA LEU A 168 1.62 8.48 21.09
C LEU A 168 3.06 8.47 20.57
N TRP A 169 3.30 9.11 19.42
CA TRP A 169 4.63 9.20 18.85
C TRP A 169 5.59 10.03 19.70
N GLY A 170 5.14 11.17 20.24
CA GLY A 170 5.94 11.98 21.15
C GLY A 170 6.40 11.19 22.37
N ALA A 171 5.54 10.33 22.92
CA ALA A 171 5.86 9.45 24.05
C ALA A 171 6.84 8.33 23.63
N ASN A 172 6.57 7.63 22.52
CA ASN A 172 7.41 6.55 21.99
C ASN A 172 8.82 7.01 21.59
N LEU A 173 8.97 8.28 21.18
CA LEU A 173 10.27 8.90 20.84
C LEU A 173 10.97 9.55 22.03
N SER A 174 10.29 9.66 23.18
CA SER A 174 10.84 10.32 24.36
C SER A 174 11.85 9.42 25.08
N ARG A 175 12.83 10.05 25.72
CA ARG A 175 13.73 9.40 26.68
C ARG A 175 13.20 9.48 28.13
N ASP A 176 12.11 10.19 28.35
CA ASP A 176 11.50 10.37 29.66
C ASP A 176 10.54 9.21 29.97
N ALA A 177 10.89 8.39 30.95
CA ALA A 177 10.11 7.23 31.37
C ALA A 177 8.68 7.59 31.80
N SER A 178 8.46 8.81 32.31
CA SER A 178 7.12 9.27 32.71
C SER A 178 6.22 9.49 31.48
N LEU A 179 6.77 9.95 30.37
CA LEU A 179 6.04 10.13 29.12
C LEU A 179 5.79 8.78 28.44
N VAL A 180 6.81 7.92 28.40
CA VAL A 180 6.71 6.56 27.84
C VAL A 180 5.63 5.74 28.56
N ALA A 181 5.47 5.91 29.88
CA ALA A 181 4.43 5.20 30.64
C ALA A 181 2.99 5.46 30.14
N HIS A 182 2.75 6.56 29.40
CA HIS A 182 1.44 6.90 28.84
C HIS A 182 1.24 6.43 27.40
N GLU A 183 2.24 5.79 26.78
CA GLU A 183 2.20 5.34 25.38
C GLU A 183 0.96 4.47 25.08
N SER A 184 0.68 3.47 25.91
CA SER A 184 -0.46 2.56 25.73
C SER A 184 -1.82 3.27 25.87
N ALA A 185 -1.91 4.26 26.76
CA ALA A 185 -3.10 5.08 26.94
C ALA A 185 -3.36 5.96 25.71
N TYR A 186 -2.32 6.60 25.17
CA TYR A 186 -2.42 7.40 23.95
C TYR A 186 -2.78 6.55 22.73
N LEU A 187 -2.21 5.34 22.59
CA LEU A 187 -2.57 4.41 21.53
C LEU A 187 -4.05 4.04 21.59
N THR A 188 -4.52 3.59 22.76
CA THR A 188 -5.92 3.20 22.98
C THR A 188 -6.86 4.34 22.63
N ARG A 189 -6.50 5.56 23.03
CA ARG A 189 -7.32 6.74 22.78
C ARG A 189 -7.34 7.15 21.30
N ALA A 190 -6.18 7.14 20.64
CA ALA A 190 -6.09 7.43 19.21
C ALA A 190 -6.94 6.45 18.39
N ALA A 191 -6.86 5.16 18.70
CA ALA A 191 -7.64 4.10 18.05
C ALA A 191 -9.16 4.23 18.28
N GLN A 192 -9.59 4.67 19.47
CA GLN A 192 -11.01 4.94 19.75
C GLN A 192 -11.52 6.16 19.00
N GLU A 193 -10.76 7.26 19.00
CA GLU A 193 -11.16 8.51 18.37
C GLU A 193 -11.20 8.40 16.84
N ILE A 194 -10.26 7.67 16.23
CA ILE A 194 -10.26 7.47 14.77
C ILE A 194 -11.46 6.65 14.31
N ALA A 195 -11.89 5.65 15.10
CA ALA A 195 -13.05 4.81 14.79
C ALA A 195 -14.38 5.60 14.69
N VAL A 196 -14.49 6.73 15.40
CA VAL A 196 -15.69 7.60 15.40
C VAL A 196 -15.49 8.91 14.64
N ASN A 197 -14.28 9.16 14.11
CA ASN A 197 -13.88 10.44 13.54
C ASN A 197 -14.75 10.89 12.35
N LEU A 198 -15.09 9.98 11.43
CA LEU A 198 -15.92 10.30 10.26
C LEU A 198 -17.36 10.67 10.64
N SER A 199 -17.88 10.12 11.74
CA SER A 199 -19.19 10.48 12.30
C SER A 199 -19.18 11.80 13.06
N GLY A 200 -18.00 12.34 13.39
CA GLY A 200 -17.85 13.62 14.08
C GLY A 200 -18.11 14.84 13.19
N ASN A 201 -18.19 16.00 13.83
CA ASN A 201 -18.44 17.30 13.17
C ASN A 201 -17.17 18.16 13.03
N HIS A 202 -15.98 17.58 13.21
CA HIS A 202 -14.73 18.33 13.13
C HIS A 202 -14.48 18.80 11.68
N PRO A 203 -14.19 20.10 11.44
CA PRO A 203 -14.11 20.64 10.08
C PRO A 203 -12.99 20.01 9.23
N ARG A 204 -11.93 19.52 9.87
CA ARG A 204 -10.77 18.90 9.21
C ARG A 204 -10.72 17.38 9.35
N LYS A 205 -11.83 16.74 9.76
CA LYS A 205 -11.87 15.30 10.11
C LYS A 205 -11.32 14.36 9.04
N ILE A 206 -11.47 14.70 7.75
CA ILE A 206 -11.02 13.83 6.65
C ILE A 206 -9.49 13.84 6.59
N ILE A 207 -8.89 15.01 6.35
CA ILE A 207 -7.43 15.15 6.19
C ILE A 207 -6.68 14.78 7.49
N GLU A 208 -7.17 15.24 8.64
CA GLU A 208 -6.55 14.89 9.93
C GLU A 208 -6.78 13.43 10.32
N GLY A 209 -7.91 12.84 9.90
CA GLY A 209 -8.17 11.41 10.08
C GLY A 209 -7.20 10.56 9.25
N VAL A 210 -6.99 10.91 7.99
CA VAL A 210 -5.98 10.26 7.13
C VAL A 210 -4.58 10.41 7.73
N GLN A 211 -4.22 11.59 8.24
CA GLN A 211 -2.94 11.78 8.93
C GLN A 211 -2.80 10.88 10.17
N ALA A 212 -3.87 10.73 10.96
CA ALA A 212 -3.89 9.85 12.13
C ALA A 212 -3.75 8.38 11.74
N ASP A 213 -4.47 7.93 10.71
CA ASP A 213 -4.34 6.56 10.17
C ASP A 213 -2.89 6.29 9.71
N VAL A 214 -2.27 7.21 8.98
CA VAL A 214 -0.85 7.08 8.54
C VAL A 214 0.09 6.94 9.75
N LEU A 215 -0.08 7.77 10.78
CA LEU A 215 0.75 7.71 11.98
C LEU A 215 0.54 6.40 12.76
N LEU A 216 -0.70 5.92 12.87
CA LEU A 216 -1.00 4.65 13.53
C LEU A 216 -0.45 3.46 12.74
N ALA A 217 -0.57 3.49 11.40
CA ALA A 217 0.02 2.47 10.53
C ALA A 217 1.54 2.35 10.78
N TYR A 218 2.28 3.45 10.70
CA TYR A 218 3.72 3.46 11.00
C TYR A 218 4.03 3.00 12.42
N TYR A 219 3.19 3.35 13.40
CA TYR A 219 3.40 2.93 14.78
C TYR A 219 3.33 1.39 14.89
N PHE A 220 2.26 0.78 14.40
CA PHE A 220 2.09 -0.67 14.43
C PHE A 220 3.17 -1.40 13.61
N PHE A 221 3.55 -0.87 12.44
CA PHE A 221 4.68 -1.40 11.69
C PHE A 221 6.00 -1.34 12.46
N SER A 222 6.26 -0.25 13.19
CA SER A 222 7.47 -0.12 14.02
C SER A 222 7.51 -1.12 15.19
N LYS A 223 6.35 -1.58 15.66
CA LYS A 223 6.22 -2.61 16.69
C LYS A 223 6.13 -4.04 16.11
N GLY A 224 6.16 -4.20 14.79
CA GLY A 224 6.05 -5.51 14.12
C GLY A 224 4.62 -6.07 14.03
N HIS A 225 3.61 -5.26 14.35
CA HIS A 225 2.19 -5.63 14.29
C HIS A 225 1.64 -5.33 12.89
N PHE A 226 2.02 -6.14 11.91
CA PHE A 226 1.79 -5.83 10.49
C PHE A 226 0.31 -5.83 10.07
N SER A 227 -0.52 -6.67 10.69
CA SER A 227 -1.97 -6.73 10.45
C SER A 227 -2.68 -5.44 10.81
N GLU A 228 -2.40 -4.92 12.00
CA GLU A 228 -2.94 -3.67 12.51
C GLU A 228 -2.42 -2.49 11.69
N GLY A 229 -1.12 -2.50 11.35
CA GLY A 229 -0.54 -1.51 10.45
C GLY A 229 -1.29 -1.45 9.11
N LYS A 230 -1.54 -2.62 8.50
CA LYS A 230 -2.32 -2.73 7.26
C LYS A 230 -3.75 -2.24 7.38
N TYR A 231 -4.43 -2.54 8.49
CA TYR A 231 -5.78 -2.04 8.74
C TYR A 231 -5.83 -0.51 8.60
N TYR A 232 -4.89 0.21 9.22
CA TYR A 232 -4.83 1.67 9.13
C TYR A 232 -4.44 2.15 7.73
N VAL A 233 -3.55 1.45 7.01
CA VAL A 233 -3.26 1.75 5.60
C VAL A 233 -4.54 1.63 4.74
N THR A 234 -5.28 0.54 4.86
CA THR A 234 -6.53 0.31 4.10
C THR A 234 -7.60 1.36 4.46
N SER A 235 -7.69 1.76 5.74
CA SER A 235 -8.56 2.87 6.19
C SER A 235 -8.18 4.20 5.53
N ALA A 236 -6.88 4.53 5.52
CA ALA A 236 -6.38 5.76 4.91
C ALA A 236 -6.63 5.79 3.39
N VAL A 237 -6.36 4.68 2.69
CA VAL A 237 -6.65 4.53 1.25
C VAL A 237 -8.13 4.72 0.98
N SER A 238 -8.99 4.00 1.71
CA SER A 238 -10.44 4.06 1.54
C SER A 238 -10.99 5.46 1.77
N THR A 239 -10.53 6.14 2.83
CA THR A 239 -10.97 7.50 3.17
C THR A 239 -10.52 8.50 2.10
N THR A 240 -9.28 8.39 1.64
CA THR A 240 -8.72 9.23 0.57
C THR A 240 -9.50 9.10 -0.74
N LEU A 241 -9.85 7.87 -1.12
CA LEU A 241 -10.64 7.60 -2.33
C LEU A 241 -12.09 8.09 -2.17
N ALA A 242 -12.74 7.77 -1.06
CA ALA A 242 -14.12 8.16 -0.77
C ALA A 242 -14.30 9.69 -0.73
N ALA A 243 -13.25 10.41 -0.32
CA ALA A 243 -13.24 11.86 -0.26
C ALA A 243 -12.80 12.54 -1.57
N GLY A 244 -12.48 11.77 -2.62
CA GLY A 244 -12.15 12.31 -3.93
C GLY A 244 -10.76 12.93 -4.04
N LEU A 245 -9.87 12.75 -3.05
CA LEU A 245 -8.53 13.35 -3.03
C LEU A 245 -7.61 12.87 -4.16
N HIS A 246 -7.98 11.76 -4.79
CA HIS A 246 -7.30 11.16 -5.93
C HIS A 246 -7.53 11.89 -7.25
N ARG A 247 -8.35 12.96 -7.27
CA ARG A 247 -8.58 13.78 -8.46
C ARG A 247 -8.59 15.25 -8.08
N LEU A 248 -7.85 16.07 -8.81
CA LEU A 248 -8.07 17.51 -8.72
C LEU A 248 -9.46 17.84 -9.31
N PRO A 249 -10.32 18.59 -8.61
CA PRO A 249 -11.61 18.98 -9.16
C PRO A 249 -11.39 19.74 -10.47
N PRO A 250 -12.01 19.34 -11.59
CA PRO A 250 -12.14 20.23 -12.73
C PRO A 250 -12.79 21.52 -12.25
N ALA A 251 -12.37 22.67 -12.77
CA ALA A 251 -12.91 24.00 -12.39
C ALA A 251 -14.45 24.12 -12.45
N ARG A 252 -15.16 23.12 -12.99
CA ARG A 252 -16.62 23.03 -13.12
C ARG A 252 -17.21 21.63 -12.91
N SER A 253 -16.64 20.76 -12.06
CA SER A 253 -17.23 19.43 -11.82
C SER A 253 -17.93 19.33 -10.47
N THR A 254 -19.22 18.99 -10.53
CA THR A 254 -20.02 18.51 -9.40
C THR A 254 -19.83 17.00 -9.26
N SER A 255 -18.73 16.57 -8.64
CA SER A 255 -18.54 15.16 -8.33
C SER A 255 -19.41 14.77 -7.12
N ASN A 256 -20.25 13.75 -7.29
CA ASN A 256 -21.05 13.14 -6.21
C ASN A 256 -20.18 12.19 -5.37
N THR A 257 -19.17 12.68 -4.66
CA THR A 257 -18.46 11.86 -3.67
C THR A 257 -19.26 11.76 -2.38
N ALA A 258 -19.24 10.57 -1.75
CA ALA A 258 -19.94 10.32 -0.48
C ALA A 258 -19.39 11.17 0.67
N LEU A 259 -18.10 11.53 0.61
CA LEU A 259 -17.46 12.50 1.49
C LEU A 259 -17.09 13.73 0.66
N MET A 260 -17.88 14.80 0.75
CA MET A 260 -17.53 16.07 0.12
C MET A 260 -16.52 16.83 0.98
N ILE A 261 -15.32 17.06 0.44
CA ILE A 261 -14.35 18.01 1.00
C ILE A 261 -14.62 19.39 0.37
N LEU A 262 -14.63 20.42 1.19
CA LEU A 262 -14.68 21.81 0.71
C LEU A 262 -13.42 22.13 -0.11
N PRO A 263 -13.47 23.10 -1.04
CA PRO A 263 -12.26 23.59 -1.72
C PRO A 263 -11.17 24.01 -0.71
N ALA A 264 -9.90 23.84 -1.08
CA ALA A 264 -8.79 24.25 -0.21
C ALA A 264 -8.85 25.76 0.04
N ARG A 265 -8.62 26.18 1.29
CA ARG A 265 -8.71 27.60 1.67
C ARG A 265 -7.49 28.40 1.22
N ASP A 266 -6.34 27.74 1.12
CA ASP A 266 -5.09 28.34 0.69
C ASP A 266 -4.15 27.28 0.07
N ALA A 267 -3.02 27.73 -0.47
CA ALA A 267 -2.03 26.87 -1.11
C ALA A 267 -1.42 25.82 -0.15
N VAL A 268 -1.38 26.11 1.15
CA VAL A 268 -0.85 25.16 2.14
C VAL A 268 -1.85 24.03 2.38
N GLU A 269 -3.15 24.32 2.47
CA GLU A 269 -4.16 23.27 2.57
C GLU A 269 -4.23 22.41 1.30
N GLU A 270 -3.98 23.01 0.12
CA GLU A 270 -3.83 22.25 -1.12
C GLU A 270 -2.58 21.33 -1.07
N ALA A 271 -1.47 21.84 -0.52
CA ALA A 271 -0.26 21.04 -0.28
C ALA A 271 -0.54 19.84 0.64
N GLU A 272 -1.23 20.06 1.77
CA GLU A 272 -1.57 19.00 2.73
C GLU A 272 -2.39 17.88 2.07
N ARG A 273 -3.29 18.23 1.14
CA ARG A 273 -4.09 17.28 0.37
C ARG A 273 -3.23 16.48 -0.59
N ILE A 274 -2.44 17.15 -1.43
CA ILE A 274 -1.59 16.51 -2.45
C ILE A 274 -0.52 15.64 -1.80
N ILE A 275 0.22 16.18 -0.82
CA ILE A 275 1.25 15.42 -0.09
C ILE A 275 0.60 14.28 0.69
N GLY A 276 -0.59 14.49 1.27
CA GLY A 276 -1.33 13.47 2.02
C GLY A 276 -1.66 12.24 1.18
N ILE A 277 -2.24 12.43 -0.01
CA ILE A 277 -2.54 11.29 -0.88
C ILE A 277 -1.28 10.56 -1.37
N TRP A 278 -0.22 11.29 -1.73
CA TRP A 278 1.05 10.67 -2.11
C TRP A 278 1.68 9.91 -0.94
N THR A 279 1.52 10.40 0.29
CA THR A 279 1.97 9.70 1.51
C THR A 279 1.19 8.39 1.69
N VAL A 280 -0.12 8.40 1.53
CA VAL A 280 -0.96 7.20 1.63
C VAL A 280 -0.62 6.18 0.54
N LEU A 281 -0.50 6.62 -0.71
CA LEU A 281 -0.19 5.76 -1.85
C LEU A 281 1.19 5.10 -1.69
N THR A 282 2.19 5.88 -1.30
CA THR A 282 3.55 5.35 -1.11
C THR A 282 3.63 4.42 0.08
N LEU A 283 2.91 4.70 1.18
CA LEU A 283 2.81 3.80 2.32
C LEU A 283 2.18 2.46 1.93
N ASP A 284 1.05 2.49 1.21
CA ASP A 284 0.34 1.30 0.73
C ASP A 284 1.24 0.42 -0.15
N LYS A 285 1.87 1.01 -1.16
CA LYS A 285 2.74 0.28 -2.09
C LYS A 285 3.99 -0.26 -1.42
N ALA A 286 4.68 0.57 -0.64
CA ALA A 286 5.93 0.16 0.00
C ALA A 286 5.72 -1.02 0.94
N TRP A 287 4.65 -1.01 1.74
CA TRP A 287 4.36 -2.10 2.68
C TRP A 287 3.72 -3.33 2.03
N ALA A 288 2.95 -3.16 0.95
CA ALA A 288 2.49 -4.29 0.16
C ALA A 288 3.68 -5.07 -0.43
N VAL A 289 4.65 -4.36 -1.02
CA VAL A 289 5.86 -4.99 -1.53
C VAL A 289 6.70 -5.61 -0.42
N ALA A 290 6.91 -4.89 0.70
CA ALA A 290 7.72 -5.38 1.81
C ALA A 290 7.15 -6.66 2.46
N LEU A 291 5.83 -6.84 2.40
CA LEU A 291 5.12 -7.99 2.97
C LEU A 291 4.73 -9.05 1.93
N ASP A 292 5.24 -8.93 0.70
CA ASP A 292 4.92 -9.77 -0.46
C ASP A 292 3.41 -9.96 -0.71
N GLU A 293 2.67 -8.87 -0.59
CA GLU A 293 1.23 -8.81 -0.86
C GLU A 293 0.93 -7.87 -2.04
N THR A 294 -0.36 -7.77 -2.38
CA THR A 294 -0.89 -6.81 -3.36
C THR A 294 -1.30 -5.52 -2.65
N PRO A 295 -0.96 -4.34 -3.20
CA PRO A 295 -1.39 -3.06 -2.64
C PRO A 295 -2.92 -2.93 -2.72
N ASN A 296 -3.49 -2.11 -1.83
CA ASN A 296 -4.91 -1.77 -1.89
C ASN A 296 -5.24 -1.02 -3.19
N LEU A 297 -4.31 -0.17 -3.66
CA LEU A 297 -4.44 0.59 -4.90
C LEU A 297 -3.49 0.05 -5.99
N VAL A 298 -4.05 -0.78 -6.87
CA VAL A 298 -3.31 -1.40 -7.99
C VAL A 298 -3.08 -0.38 -9.12
N THR A 299 -1.83 -0.21 -9.53
CA THR A 299 -1.43 0.77 -10.57
C THR A 299 -1.19 0.15 -11.94
N LEU A 300 -0.88 -1.14 -12.05
CA LEU A 300 -0.54 -1.78 -13.32
C LEU A 300 -1.54 -2.88 -13.70
N ASN A 301 -1.85 -2.97 -14.99
CA ASN A 301 -2.64 -4.03 -15.66
C ASN A 301 -4.14 -4.20 -15.35
N GLY A 302 -4.83 -3.18 -14.83
CA GLY A 302 -6.29 -3.20 -14.84
C GLY A 302 -6.94 -1.90 -14.43
N LYS A 303 -7.70 -1.27 -15.36
CA LYS A 303 -8.80 -0.27 -15.24
C LYS A 303 -8.77 0.84 -14.15
N HIS A 304 -7.79 0.90 -13.27
CA HIS A 304 -7.75 1.75 -12.07
C HIS A 304 -6.64 2.80 -12.11
N ASP A 305 -5.67 2.70 -13.03
CA ASP A 305 -4.68 3.76 -13.28
C ASP A 305 -5.34 5.06 -13.79
N SER A 306 -6.58 4.95 -14.31
CA SER A 306 -7.43 6.09 -14.68
C SER A 306 -8.04 6.85 -13.48
N GLN A 307 -7.77 6.44 -12.24
CA GLN A 307 -8.36 7.08 -11.06
C GLN A 307 -7.47 8.16 -10.45
N ILE A 308 -6.14 7.99 -10.43
CA ILE A 308 -5.22 8.91 -9.76
C ILE A 308 -4.83 10.03 -10.73
N ASP A 309 -5.47 11.18 -10.55
CA ASP A 309 -5.28 12.39 -11.36
C ASP A 309 -4.92 13.58 -10.47
N ILE A 310 -3.69 13.55 -9.98
CA ILE A 310 -3.08 14.55 -9.10
C ILE A 310 -1.63 14.82 -9.54
N PRO A 311 -1.13 16.06 -9.46
CA PRO A 311 0.25 16.40 -9.82
C PRO A 311 1.26 15.76 -8.89
N TRP A 312 2.53 15.70 -9.32
CA TRP A 312 3.60 15.31 -8.40
C TRP A 312 3.64 16.28 -7.21
N PRO A 313 3.85 15.78 -5.98
CA PRO A 313 3.86 16.65 -4.81
C PRO A 313 5.11 17.52 -4.83
N LEU A 314 5.00 18.80 -4.49
CA LEU A 314 6.17 19.62 -4.16
C LEU A 314 6.53 19.49 -2.67
N ASP A 315 7.65 20.08 -2.27
CA ASP A 315 7.95 20.23 -0.85
C ASP A 315 7.02 21.31 -0.25
N MET A 316 6.67 21.21 1.04
CA MET A 316 5.68 22.08 1.70
C MET A 316 6.06 23.56 1.56
N GLU A 317 7.35 23.86 1.64
CA GLU A 317 7.94 25.19 1.53
C GLU A 317 7.69 25.82 0.16
N ASP A 318 7.60 25.04 -0.92
CA ASP A 318 7.32 25.55 -2.25
C ASP A 318 5.87 26.03 -2.38
N TYR A 319 4.92 25.35 -1.71
CA TYR A 319 3.53 25.79 -1.63
C TYR A 319 3.38 27.05 -0.77
N GLU A 320 4.09 27.13 0.36
CA GLU A 320 4.11 28.33 1.21
C GLU A 320 4.61 29.56 0.44
N GLN A 321 5.55 29.36 -0.49
CA GLN A 321 6.10 30.42 -1.33
C GLN A 321 5.28 30.67 -2.61
N GLY A 322 4.14 30.00 -2.80
CA GLY A 322 3.27 30.18 -3.95
C GLY A 322 3.88 29.69 -5.27
N ARG A 323 4.84 28.77 -5.23
CA ARG A 323 5.48 28.20 -6.43
C ARG A 323 4.65 27.11 -7.10
N PHE A 324 3.59 26.64 -6.42
CA PHE A 324 2.66 25.68 -7.00
C PHE A 324 1.79 26.35 -8.05
N ILE A 325 1.92 25.88 -9.29
CA ILE A 325 1.06 26.26 -10.39
C ILE A 325 0.10 25.10 -10.62
N PRO A 326 -1.22 25.28 -10.40
CA PRO A 326 -2.19 24.24 -10.67
C PRO A 326 -2.18 23.89 -12.16
N GLN A 327 -1.52 22.78 -12.51
CA GLN A 327 -1.60 22.21 -13.85
C GLN A 327 -2.73 21.19 -13.87
N GLN A 328 -3.53 21.19 -14.94
CA GLN A 328 -4.40 20.05 -15.22
C GLN A 328 -3.49 18.88 -15.58
N THR A 329 -3.28 17.98 -14.62
CA THR A 329 -2.69 16.70 -14.94
C THR A 329 -3.72 15.85 -15.67
N SER A 330 -3.24 15.00 -16.55
CA SER A 330 -4.02 13.86 -17.02
C SER A 330 -3.14 12.64 -16.82
N GLN A 331 -3.46 11.83 -15.80
CA GLN A 331 -2.84 10.52 -15.57
C GLN A 331 -1.34 10.57 -15.23
N THR A 332 -1.00 11.16 -14.09
CA THR A 332 0.39 11.36 -13.62
C THR A 332 1.21 10.07 -13.55
N LEU A 333 0.62 8.97 -13.11
CA LEU A 333 1.30 7.68 -13.02
C LEU A 333 1.51 7.04 -14.39
N TYR A 334 0.45 7.00 -15.20
CA TYR A 334 0.51 6.47 -16.56
C TYR A 334 1.57 7.20 -17.40
N THR A 335 1.58 8.54 -17.36
CA THR A 335 2.55 9.35 -18.12
C THR A 335 3.98 9.07 -17.68
N PHE A 336 4.22 8.92 -16.38
CA PHE A 336 5.54 8.56 -15.85
C PHE A 336 5.98 7.14 -16.26
N LEU A 337 5.13 6.13 -16.07
CA LEU A 337 5.44 4.73 -16.38
C LEU A 337 5.54 4.46 -17.88
N SER A 338 4.82 5.24 -18.70
CA SER A 338 4.90 5.22 -20.16
C SER A 338 6.06 6.06 -20.70
N ASN A 339 6.83 6.72 -19.83
CA ASN A 339 7.95 7.57 -20.21
C ASN A 339 7.55 8.75 -21.14
N THR A 340 6.33 9.25 -20.98
CA THR A 340 5.80 10.37 -21.77
C THR A 340 6.36 11.69 -21.23
N PRO A 341 6.92 12.56 -22.07
CA PRO A 341 7.40 13.88 -21.62
C PRO A 341 6.28 14.73 -21.03
N THR A 342 6.47 15.22 -19.81
CA THR A 342 5.55 16.12 -19.10
C THR A 342 6.26 17.41 -18.68
N SER A 343 5.50 18.50 -18.55
CA SER A 343 5.99 19.77 -17.98
C SER A 343 6.39 19.64 -16.52
N ASP A 344 5.68 18.78 -15.77
CA ASP A 344 6.00 18.44 -14.40
C ASP A 344 7.03 17.30 -14.38
N VAL A 345 8.29 17.67 -14.16
CA VAL A 345 9.40 16.70 -14.04
C VAL A 345 9.35 15.98 -12.69
N GLY A 346 8.64 16.49 -11.68
CA GLY A 346 8.49 15.88 -10.36
C GLY A 346 9.83 15.52 -9.70
N LEU A 347 10.68 16.53 -9.43
CA LEU A 347 12.02 16.37 -8.82
C LEU A 347 12.11 16.86 -7.36
N SER A 348 11.01 17.28 -6.75
CA SER A 348 10.97 17.58 -5.31
C SER A 348 11.33 16.33 -4.50
N ASN A 349 11.70 16.52 -3.22
CA ASN A 349 12.02 15.36 -2.37
C ASN A 349 10.81 14.42 -2.22
N GLN A 350 9.60 14.97 -2.13
CA GLN A 350 8.36 14.20 -2.06
C GLN A 350 8.08 13.42 -3.35
N ALA A 351 8.28 14.05 -4.51
CA ALA A 351 8.03 13.41 -5.80
C ALA A 351 9.03 12.28 -6.09
N VAL A 352 10.31 12.51 -5.79
CA VAL A 352 11.37 11.49 -5.90
C VAL A 352 11.06 10.30 -5.00
N HIS A 353 10.67 10.55 -3.75
CA HIS A 353 10.26 9.49 -2.83
C HIS A 353 9.10 8.67 -3.42
N ALA A 354 8.06 9.34 -3.93
CA ALA A 354 6.94 8.65 -4.55
C ALA A 354 7.33 7.80 -5.75
N LYS A 355 8.08 8.37 -6.70
CA LYS A 355 8.57 7.65 -7.89
C LYS A 355 9.42 6.44 -7.54
N SER A 356 10.29 6.55 -6.53
CA SER A 356 11.14 5.43 -6.10
C SER A 356 10.31 4.23 -5.61
N VAL A 357 9.24 4.49 -4.85
CA VAL A 357 8.33 3.44 -4.36
C VAL A 357 7.50 2.85 -5.50
N ILE A 358 6.99 3.69 -6.41
CA ILE A 358 6.19 3.25 -7.56
C ILE A 358 7.03 2.35 -8.47
N LEU A 359 8.25 2.76 -8.82
CA LEU A 359 9.15 1.94 -9.63
C LEU A 359 9.49 0.62 -8.94
N TRP A 360 9.73 0.64 -7.62
CA TRP A 360 10.00 -0.57 -6.87
C TRP A 360 8.82 -1.55 -6.91
N GLU A 361 7.60 -1.07 -6.72
CA GLU A 361 6.39 -1.89 -6.86
C GLU A 361 6.20 -2.41 -8.29
N SER A 362 6.41 -1.56 -9.29
CA SER A 362 6.29 -1.95 -10.70
C SER A 362 7.30 -3.03 -11.10
N VAL A 363 8.53 -2.96 -10.57
CA VAL A 363 9.54 -4.02 -10.77
C VAL A 363 9.12 -5.32 -10.09
N VAL A 364 8.60 -5.26 -8.87
CA VAL A 364 8.17 -6.47 -8.16
C VAL A 364 6.97 -7.13 -8.84
N ASP A 365 6.02 -6.34 -9.34
CA ASP A 365 4.90 -6.84 -10.14
C ASP A 365 5.36 -7.49 -11.46
N PHE A 366 6.32 -6.85 -12.15
CA PHE A 366 6.98 -7.43 -13.31
C PHE A 366 7.65 -8.78 -12.97
N CYS A 367 8.40 -8.84 -11.87
CA CYS A 367 9.08 -10.06 -11.43
C CYS A 367 8.08 -11.18 -11.09
N ARG A 368 6.92 -10.87 -10.50
CA ARG A 368 5.85 -11.83 -10.24
C ARG A 368 5.28 -12.38 -11.55
N THR A 369 5.03 -11.52 -12.53
CA THR A 369 4.55 -11.91 -13.86
C THR A 369 5.55 -12.82 -14.58
N CYS A 370 6.85 -12.59 -14.42
CA CYS A 370 7.86 -13.48 -15.00
C CYS A 370 7.85 -14.90 -14.39
N LYS A 371 7.46 -15.06 -13.12
CA LYS A 371 7.43 -16.35 -12.42
C LYS A 371 6.22 -17.22 -12.77
N THR A 372 5.11 -16.64 -13.22
CA THR A 372 3.84 -17.36 -13.46
C THR A 372 3.77 -18.15 -14.77
N GLY A 373 4.87 -18.22 -15.53
CA GLY A 373 4.95 -18.95 -16.80
C GLY A 373 4.43 -18.11 -17.98
N ILE A 374 5.28 -17.88 -18.98
CA ILE A 374 5.06 -16.87 -20.02
C ILE A 374 4.64 -17.55 -21.34
N PRO A 375 3.48 -17.21 -21.93
CA PRO A 375 3.16 -17.55 -23.31
C PRO A 375 4.13 -16.84 -24.28
N GLN A 376 4.60 -17.55 -25.31
CA GLN A 376 5.61 -17.04 -26.26
C GLN A 376 5.18 -15.74 -26.98
N GLN A 377 3.88 -15.46 -27.07
CA GLN A 377 3.31 -14.22 -27.62
C GLN A 377 3.54 -12.98 -26.74
N GLU A 378 3.77 -13.15 -25.43
CA GLU A 378 3.98 -12.04 -24.47
C GLU A 378 5.46 -11.69 -24.26
N ALA A 379 6.39 -12.48 -24.82
CA ALA A 379 7.82 -12.29 -24.65
C ALA A 379 8.32 -10.92 -25.14
N THR A 380 7.75 -10.39 -26.23
CA THR A 380 8.09 -9.06 -26.75
C THR A 380 7.58 -7.95 -25.83
N ALA A 381 6.36 -8.09 -25.30
CA ALA A 381 5.77 -7.12 -24.38
C ALA A 381 6.56 -7.07 -23.06
N LEU A 382 6.95 -8.22 -22.53
CA LEU A 382 7.79 -8.32 -21.33
C LEU A 382 9.18 -7.70 -21.54
N ARG A 383 9.79 -7.89 -22.72
CA ARG A 383 11.06 -7.23 -23.05
C ARG A 383 10.91 -5.71 -23.12
N GLY A 384 9.80 -5.22 -23.68
CA GLY A 384 9.46 -3.80 -23.68
C GLY A 384 9.30 -3.24 -22.26
N ALA A 385 8.54 -3.95 -21.41
CA ALA A 385 8.35 -3.57 -20.01
C ALA A 385 9.67 -3.55 -19.22
N PHE A 386 10.52 -4.57 -19.39
CA PHE A 386 11.85 -4.63 -18.80
C PHE A 386 12.69 -3.41 -19.18
N ASN A 387 12.81 -3.13 -20.49
CA ASN A 387 13.61 -2.00 -20.97
C ASN A 387 13.07 -0.65 -20.49
N SER A 388 11.73 -0.52 -20.39
CA SER A 388 11.09 0.69 -19.88
C SER A 388 11.42 0.91 -18.40
N LEU A 389 11.25 -0.12 -17.57
CA LEU A 389 11.56 -0.05 -16.14
C LEU A 389 13.04 0.23 -15.88
N ASP A 390 13.94 -0.46 -16.60
CA ASP A 390 15.39 -0.26 -16.49
C ASP A 390 15.77 1.20 -16.83
N LEU A 391 15.24 1.74 -17.94
CA LEU A 391 15.48 3.13 -18.35
C LEU A 391 14.93 4.15 -17.33
N LEU A 392 13.74 3.92 -16.78
CA LEU A 392 13.13 4.81 -15.79
C LEU A 392 13.93 4.84 -14.49
N ILE A 393 14.41 3.68 -14.03
CA ILE A 393 15.26 3.57 -12.84
C ILE A 393 16.58 4.32 -13.08
N GLU A 394 17.27 4.05 -14.20
CA GLU A 394 18.53 4.71 -14.52
C GLU A 394 18.40 6.23 -14.60
N ARG A 395 17.34 6.72 -15.24
CA ARG A 395 17.10 8.16 -15.38
C ARG A 395 16.84 8.82 -14.04
N LEU A 396 16.04 8.18 -13.18
CA LEU A 396 15.77 8.73 -11.86
C LEU A 396 17.03 8.73 -11.00
N ILE A 397 17.84 7.66 -11.02
CA ILE A 397 19.14 7.64 -10.33
C ILE A 397 20.03 8.79 -10.85
N ALA A 398 20.13 8.97 -12.18
CA ALA A 398 20.95 10.01 -12.78
C ALA A 398 20.49 11.44 -12.45
N SER A 399 19.22 11.64 -12.10
CA SER A 399 18.70 12.95 -11.67
C SER A 399 18.97 13.29 -10.20
N LEU A 400 19.48 12.33 -9.41
CA LEU A 400 19.71 12.50 -7.98
C LEU A 400 21.18 12.80 -7.67
N PRO A 401 21.48 13.49 -6.54
CA PRO A 401 22.84 13.66 -6.08
C PRO A 401 23.54 12.30 -5.90
N SER A 402 24.79 12.21 -6.34
CA SER A 402 25.58 10.98 -6.21
C SER A 402 25.87 10.63 -4.75
N THR A 403 26.23 9.37 -4.48
CA THR A 403 26.54 8.88 -3.13
C THR A 403 27.59 9.73 -2.41
N ASP A 404 28.58 10.24 -3.13
CA ASP A 404 29.64 11.12 -2.61
C ASP A 404 29.12 12.49 -2.18
N GLN A 405 28.02 12.95 -2.78
CA GLN A 405 27.41 14.25 -2.48
C GLN A 405 26.39 14.18 -1.33
N ILE A 406 26.08 12.98 -0.80
CA ILE A 406 25.17 12.80 0.35
C ILE A 406 25.68 13.61 1.56
N SER A 407 27.00 13.71 1.73
CA SER A 407 27.60 14.49 2.82
C SER A 407 27.41 16.01 2.66
N ALA A 408 27.20 16.49 1.43
CA ALA A 408 26.96 17.91 1.16
C ALA A 408 25.49 18.33 1.42
N VAL A 409 24.56 17.36 1.55
CA VAL A 409 23.15 17.67 1.83
C VAL A 409 23.02 18.22 3.26
N PRO A 410 22.50 19.45 3.42
CA PRO A 410 22.54 20.16 4.70
C PRO A 410 21.49 19.66 5.70
N HIS A 411 20.29 19.30 5.25
CA HIS A 411 19.18 18.95 6.14
C HIS A 411 19.08 17.42 6.36
N PRO A 412 19.11 16.93 7.61
CA PRO A 412 19.08 15.48 7.91
C PRO A 412 17.86 14.74 7.34
N ALA A 413 16.68 15.38 7.30
CA ALA A 413 15.48 14.78 6.71
C ALA A 413 15.64 14.55 5.20
N ASN A 414 16.30 15.47 4.48
CA ASN A 414 16.53 15.35 3.04
C ASN A 414 17.55 14.25 2.76
N VAL A 415 18.57 14.12 3.61
CA VAL A 415 19.54 13.00 3.58
C VAL A 415 18.80 11.67 3.71
N ARG A 416 17.89 11.53 4.69
CA ARG A 416 17.12 10.30 4.90
C ARG A 416 16.24 9.95 3.70
N ARG A 417 15.53 10.93 3.14
CA ARG A 417 14.71 10.74 1.92
C ARG A 417 15.55 10.35 0.70
N LEU A 418 16.69 10.99 0.49
CA LEU A 418 17.60 10.67 -0.61
C LEU A 418 18.16 9.24 -0.47
N VAL A 419 18.63 8.90 0.73
CA VAL A 419 19.14 7.56 1.06
C VAL A 419 18.06 6.50 0.86
N PHE A 420 16.81 6.80 1.25
CA PHE A 420 15.66 5.93 1.02
C PHE A 420 15.42 5.70 -0.47
N ALA A 421 15.30 6.79 -1.25
CA ALA A 421 15.03 6.71 -2.67
C ALA A 421 16.13 5.96 -3.43
N LEU A 422 17.41 6.30 -3.22
CA LEU A 422 18.54 5.62 -3.85
C LEU A 422 18.60 4.14 -3.45
N SER A 423 18.36 3.82 -2.17
CA SER A 423 18.31 2.43 -1.71
C SER A 423 17.24 1.65 -2.48
N LEU A 424 16.01 2.16 -2.55
CA LEU A 424 14.92 1.48 -3.28
C LEU A 424 15.20 1.34 -4.77
N LEU A 425 15.81 2.35 -5.41
CA LEU A 425 16.13 2.29 -6.84
C LEU A 425 17.20 1.24 -7.14
N HIS A 426 18.27 1.17 -6.35
CA HIS A 426 19.27 0.11 -6.50
C HIS A 426 18.71 -1.28 -6.17
N ILE A 427 17.84 -1.40 -5.16
CA ILE A 427 17.10 -2.63 -4.86
C ILE A 427 16.26 -3.05 -6.08
N SER A 428 15.58 -2.08 -6.71
CA SER A 428 14.78 -2.31 -7.91
C SER A 428 15.63 -2.77 -9.09
N THR A 429 16.81 -2.17 -9.31
CA THR A 429 17.78 -2.64 -10.30
C THR A 429 18.18 -4.10 -10.03
N ILE A 430 18.48 -4.46 -8.78
CA ILE A 430 18.86 -5.83 -8.44
C ILE A 430 17.72 -6.80 -8.78
N CYS A 431 16.50 -6.52 -8.30
CA CYS A 431 15.34 -7.37 -8.54
C CYS A 431 15.02 -7.52 -10.03
N LEU A 432 15.03 -6.42 -10.79
CA LEU A 432 14.73 -6.42 -12.22
C LEU A 432 15.72 -7.28 -13.01
N HIS A 433 17.01 -7.13 -12.74
CA HIS A 433 18.05 -7.89 -13.43
C HIS A 433 18.21 -9.32 -12.94
N ASP A 434 17.62 -9.67 -11.79
CA ASP A 434 17.55 -11.05 -11.30
C ASP A 434 16.50 -11.87 -12.05
N ALA A 435 15.43 -11.24 -12.55
CA ALA A 435 14.44 -11.88 -13.41
C ALA A 435 14.99 -12.33 -14.77
N VAL A 436 16.21 -11.90 -15.13
CA VAL A 436 16.88 -12.30 -16.38
C VAL A 436 17.61 -13.63 -16.19
N PRO A 437 17.47 -14.59 -17.12
CA PRO A 437 18.16 -15.88 -17.02
C PRO A 437 19.68 -15.77 -16.83
N PRO A 438 20.30 -16.72 -16.11
CA PRO A 438 21.74 -16.74 -15.90
C PRO A 438 22.50 -16.82 -17.24
N GLY A 439 23.64 -16.10 -17.32
CA GLY A 439 24.48 -16.02 -18.53
C GLY A 439 24.51 -14.64 -19.21
N ASN A 440 23.65 -13.70 -18.79
CA ASN A 440 23.73 -12.31 -19.25
C ASN A 440 24.73 -11.51 -18.39
N GLU A 441 25.94 -11.30 -18.91
CA GLU A 441 27.01 -10.55 -18.23
C GLU A 441 26.65 -9.07 -17.97
N ALA A 442 25.82 -8.44 -18.81
CA ALA A 442 25.38 -7.06 -18.58
C ALA A 442 24.47 -6.96 -17.35
N SER A 443 23.49 -7.88 -17.22
CA SER A 443 22.62 -7.96 -16.03
C SER A 443 23.41 -8.27 -14.77
N LYS A 444 24.38 -9.20 -14.85
CA LYS A 444 25.27 -9.54 -13.73
C LYS A 444 26.07 -8.32 -13.26
N ARG A 445 26.66 -7.56 -14.19
CA ARG A 445 27.39 -6.33 -13.87
C ARG A 445 26.51 -5.27 -13.21
N LYS A 446 25.29 -5.05 -13.74
CA LYS A 446 24.33 -4.09 -13.15
C LYS A 446 23.92 -4.47 -11.73
N ARG A 447 23.64 -5.75 -11.45
CA ARG A 447 23.36 -6.24 -10.08
C ARG A 447 24.52 -5.95 -9.12
N LEU A 448 25.75 -6.24 -9.55
CA LEU A 448 26.95 -6.02 -8.73
C LEU A 448 27.17 -4.52 -8.42
N MET A 449 27.05 -3.66 -9.44
CA MET A 449 27.18 -2.21 -9.27
C MET A 449 26.11 -1.66 -8.33
N ALA A 450 24.85 -2.07 -8.49
CA ALA A 450 23.77 -1.65 -7.59
C ALA A 450 24.01 -2.11 -6.14
N ALA A 451 24.50 -3.34 -5.94
CA ALA A 451 24.84 -3.84 -4.61
C ALA A 451 26.00 -3.06 -3.96
N GLN A 452 27.02 -2.69 -4.75
CA GLN A 452 28.12 -1.83 -4.31
C GLN A 452 27.62 -0.44 -3.88
N SER A 453 26.75 0.19 -4.69
CA SER A 453 26.16 1.49 -4.35
C SER A 453 25.33 1.44 -3.06
N ILE A 454 24.57 0.36 -2.81
CA ILE A 454 23.86 0.17 -1.54
C ILE A 454 24.84 0.12 -0.36
N MET A 455 25.97 -0.58 -0.51
CA MET A 455 26.98 -0.67 0.54
C MET A 455 27.62 0.71 0.80
N GLU A 456 27.96 1.45 -0.25
CA GLU A 456 28.49 2.81 -0.15
C GLU A 456 27.52 3.73 0.60
N ILE A 457 26.23 3.70 0.25
CA ILE A 457 25.17 4.44 0.95
C ILE A 457 25.13 4.07 2.44
N VAL A 458 25.19 2.77 2.78
CA VAL A 458 25.20 2.33 4.18
C VAL A 458 26.44 2.82 4.92
N THR A 459 27.60 2.85 4.27
CA THR A 459 28.83 3.35 4.89
C THR A 459 28.82 4.86 5.08
N SER A 460 28.25 5.62 4.15
CA SER A 460 28.23 7.09 4.20
C SER A 460 27.29 7.64 5.28
N ILE A 461 26.26 6.88 5.67
CA ILE A 461 25.32 7.29 6.72
C ILE A 461 25.76 6.93 8.15
N LYS A 462 26.65 5.95 8.33
CA LYS A 462 27.14 5.51 9.65
C LYS A 462 27.64 6.67 10.54
N PRO A 463 28.43 7.63 10.02
CA PRO A 463 28.94 8.74 10.84
C PRO A 463 27.86 9.74 11.29
N ARG A 464 26.71 9.79 10.59
CA ARG A 464 25.69 10.83 10.81
C ARG A 464 24.71 10.54 11.94
N ASN A 465 24.73 9.33 12.50
CA ASN A 465 23.80 8.86 13.54
C ASN A 465 22.36 9.32 13.26
N LEU A 466 21.83 8.96 12.08
CA LEU A 466 20.54 9.45 11.56
C LEU A 466 19.33 9.07 12.43
N GLY A 467 19.53 8.29 13.50
CA GLY A 467 18.51 7.89 14.45
C GLY A 467 17.54 6.91 13.82
N TYR A 468 16.29 7.34 13.64
CA TYR A 468 15.22 6.57 13.02
C TYR A 468 15.35 6.58 11.49
N ILE A 469 15.39 5.39 10.90
CA ILE A 469 15.33 5.15 9.45
C ILE A 469 13.98 4.48 9.17
N ASN A 470 13.35 4.81 8.04
CA ASN A 470 12.07 4.21 7.65
C ASN A 470 12.14 2.66 7.73
N PRO A 471 11.27 2.02 8.54
CA PRO A 471 11.32 0.57 8.79
C PRO A 471 11.19 -0.28 7.51
N VAL A 472 10.59 0.25 6.45
CA VAL A 472 10.52 -0.40 5.13
C VAL A 472 11.91 -0.75 4.58
N ILE A 473 12.92 0.11 4.80
CA ILE A 473 14.29 -0.16 4.32
C ILE A 473 14.87 -1.41 4.98
N GLY A 474 14.57 -1.63 6.26
CA GLY A 474 15.02 -2.82 6.98
C GLY A 474 14.45 -4.10 6.36
N VAL A 475 13.16 -4.09 6.06
CA VAL A 475 12.45 -5.22 5.44
C VAL A 475 12.88 -5.43 3.99
N SER A 476 13.00 -4.36 3.20
CA SER A 476 13.36 -4.42 1.78
C SER A 476 14.79 -4.92 1.54
N ARG A 477 15.74 -4.57 2.41
CA ARG A 477 17.11 -5.12 2.35
C ARG A 477 17.15 -6.63 2.61
N GLY A 478 16.23 -7.15 3.43
CA GLY A 478 16.06 -8.59 3.62
C GLY A 478 15.64 -9.32 2.34
N ILE A 479 14.89 -8.67 1.46
CA ILE A 479 14.47 -9.22 0.15
C ILE A 479 15.70 -9.32 -0.77
N CYS A 480 16.54 -8.28 -0.85
CA CYS A 480 17.77 -8.32 -1.64
C CYS A 480 18.74 -9.40 -1.19
N PHE A 481 18.88 -9.64 0.11
CA PHE A 481 19.80 -10.66 0.61
C PHE A 481 19.38 -12.06 0.15
N ARG A 482 18.06 -12.36 0.14
CA ARG A 482 17.54 -13.64 -0.37
C ARG A 482 17.76 -13.79 -1.88
N VAL A 483 17.61 -12.71 -2.63
CA VAL A 483 17.82 -12.70 -4.09
C VAL A 483 19.30 -12.86 -4.45
N ALA A 484 20.22 -12.26 -3.70
CA ALA A 484 21.66 -12.34 -3.99
C ALA A 484 22.33 -13.66 -3.58
N THR A 485 21.67 -14.48 -2.75
CA THR A 485 22.19 -15.79 -2.30
C THR A 485 21.77 -16.97 -3.20
N HIS A 486 20.94 -16.72 -4.21
CA HIS A 486 20.57 -17.68 -5.26
C HIS A 486 21.29 -17.32 -6.57
#